data_AF-A0A3C1RS23-F1
#
_entry.id   AF-A0A3C1RS23-F1
#
_cell.length_a   1.000
_cell.length_b   1.000
_cell.length_c   1.000
_cell.angle_alpha   90.00
_cell.angle_beta   90.00
_cell.angle_gamma   90.00
#
_symmetry.space_group_name_H-M   'P 1'
#
loop_
_entity.id
_entity.type
_entity.pdbx_description
1 polymer ?
#
loop_
_entity_poly.entity_id
_entity_poly.type
_entity_poly.pdbx_seq_one_letter_code
_entity_poly.pdbx_strand_id
1 'polypeptide(L)' 'MTPEQKKAEAARLFNQGIEEFYRSQYPQALQSWQQALTIYREIGDRQGEGNVLGNLGIAYYSLGFTTAINI' A
#
# COMPACT_ATOMS: atom_id res chain seq x y z
N MET A 1 -6.90 -8.09 -18.41
CA MET A 1 -5.71 -8.71 -17.79
C MET A 1 -6.12 -10.02 -17.15
N THR A 2 -5.28 -11.05 -17.26
CA THR A 2 -5.47 -12.32 -16.54
C THR A 2 -5.26 -12.13 -15.02
N PRO A 3 -5.72 -13.05 -14.15
CA PRO A 3 -5.41 -13.00 -12.72
C PRO A 3 -3.92 -12.83 -12.42
N GLU A 4 -3.05 -13.50 -13.20
CA GLU A 4 -1.60 -13.43 -13.05
C GLU A 4 -1.02 -12.05 -13.42
N GLN A 5 -1.55 -11.44 -14.50
CA GLN A 5 -1.17 -10.08 -14.86
C GLN A 5 -1.62 -9.07 -13.79
N LYS A 6 -2.84 -9.23 -13.25
CA LYS A 6 -3.36 -8.42 -12.15
C LYS A 6 -2.50 -8.58 -10.90
N LYS A 7 -2.11 -9.81 -10.54
CA LYS A 7 -1.24 -10.08 -9.39
C LYS A 7 0.13 -9.42 -9.54
N ALA A 8 0.72 -9.48 -10.73
CA ALA A 8 2.00 -8.82 -11.02
C ALA A 8 1.89 -7.28 -10.90
N GLU A 9 0.80 -6.69 -11.41
CA GLU A 9 0.53 -5.26 -11.27
C GLU A 9 0.35 -4.86 -9.79
N ALA A 10 -0.44 -5.62 -9.03
CA ALA A 10 -0.63 -5.39 -7.60
C ALA A 10 0.69 -5.45 -6.83
N ALA A 11 1.55 -6.43 -7.14
CA ALA A 11 2.88 -6.54 -6.52
C ALA A 11 3.77 -5.35 -6.86
N ARG A 12 3.70 -4.84 -8.10
CA ARG A 12 4.44 -3.64 -8.51
C ARG A 12 3.98 -2.41 -7.73
N LEU A 13 2.67 -2.20 -7.62
CA LEU A 13 2.08 -1.11 -6.85
C LEU A 13 2.41 -1.22 -5.35
N PHE A 14 2.41 -2.45 -4.82
CA PHE A 14 2.81 -2.71 -3.44
C PHE A 14 4.25 -2.27 -3.16
N ASN A 15 5.19 -2.69 -4.03
CA ASN A 15 6.59 -2.31 -3.92
C ASN A 15 6.81 -0.81 -4.13
N GLN A 16 6.09 -0.20 -5.07
CA GLN A 16 6.12 1.25 -5.26
C GLN A 16 5.69 1.99 -3.99
N GLY A 17 4.61 1.56 -3.34
CA GLY A 17 4.16 2.17 -2.08
C GLY A 17 5.20 2.05 -0.96
N ILE A 18 5.95 0.93 -0.91
CA ILE A 18 7.07 0.77 0.03
C ILE A 18 8.18 1.80 -0.25
N GLU A 19 8.57 1.95 -1.52
CA GLU A 19 9.59 2.93 -1.91
C GLU A 19 9.16 4.38 -1.57
N GLU A 20 7.91 4.72 -1.87
CA GLU A 20 7.32 6.03 -1.56
C GLU A 20 7.30 6.28 -0.03
N PHE A 21 6.92 5.26 0.75
CA PHE A 21 6.91 5.34 2.21
C PHE A 21 8.29 5.65 2.79
N TYR A 22 9.34 4.95 2.32
CA TYR A 22 10.70 5.19 2.77
C TYR A 22 11.25 6.56 2.36
N ARG A 23 10.66 7.19 1.34
CA ARG A 23 10.96 8.58 0.94
C ARG A 23 10.12 9.62 1.69
N SER A 24 9.36 9.22 2.72
CA SER A 24 8.39 10.06 3.42
C SER A 24 7.28 10.63 2.52
N GLN A 25 7.06 10.04 1.34
CA GLN A 25 5.99 10.39 0.41
C GLN A 25 4.71 9.66 0.80
N TYR A 26 4.26 9.88 2.04
CA TYR A 26 3.17 9.10 2.64
C TYR A 26 1.85 9.16 1.86
N PRO A 27 1.39 10.31 1.31
CA PRO A 27 0.17 10.33 0.50
C PRO A 27 0.25 9.44 -0.74
N GLN A 28 1.40 9.42 -1.42
CA GLN A 28 1.64 8.58 -2.60
C GLN A 28 1.66 7.09 -2.21
N ALA A 29 2.36 6.75 -1.12
CA ALA A 29 2.40 5.38 -0.61
C ALA A 29 1.00 4.84 -0.30
N LEU A 30 0.16 5.65 0.35
CA LEU A 30 -1.23 5.30 0.63
C LEU A 30 -2.03 5.05 -0.66
N GLN A 31 -1.83 5.88 -1.70
CA GLN A 31 -2.49 5.70 -2.99
C GLN A 31 -2.06 4.40 -3.68
N SER A 32 -0.74 4.15 -3.78
CA SER A 32 -0.18 2.94 -4.39
C SER A 32 -0.67 1.68 -3.69
N TRP A 33 -0.66 1.66 -2.36
CA TRP A 33 -1.18 0.57 -1.56
C TRP A 33 -2.69 0.40 -1.69
N GLN A 34 -3.48 1.48 -1.77
CA GLN A 34 -4.93 1.37 -1.97
C GLN A 34 -5.28 0.77 -3.33
N GLN A 35 -4.51 1.07 -4.38
CA GLN A 35 -4.66 0.44 -5.70
C GLN A 35 -4.30 -1.04 -5.67
N ALA A 36 -3.17 -1.41 -5.03
CA ALA A 36 -2.78 -2.81 -4.85
C ALA A 36 -3.84 -3.60 -4.07
N LEU A 37 -4.43 -3.00 -3.01
CA LEU A 37 -5.48 -3.61 -2.20
C LEU A 37 -6.71 -3.97 -3.03
N THR A 38 -7.16 -3.05 -3.90
CA THR A 38 -8.30 -3.28 -4.79
C THR A 38 -8.04 -4.48 -5.67
N ILE A 39 -6.86 -4.57 -6.29
CA ILE A 39 -6.54 -5.68 -7.20
C ILE A 39 -6.43 -7.01 -6.43
N TYR A 40 -5.75 -7.04 -5.28
CA TYR A 40 -5.64 -8.27 -4.48
C TYR A 40 -7.01 -8.79 -4.02
N ARG A 41 -7.95 -7.88 -3.68
CA ARG A 41 -9.34 -8.25 -3.38
C ARG A 41 -10.07 -8.79 -4.60
N GLU A 42 -9.93 -8.14 -5.76
CA GLU A 42 -10.58 -8.57 -7.01
C GLU A 42 -10.17 -9.98 -7.43
N ILE A 43 -8.90 -10.35 -7.23
CA ILE A 43 -8.39 -11.68 -7.59
C ILE A 43 -8.47 -12.70 -6.43
N GLY A 44 -8.92 -12.28 -5.25
CA GLY A 44 -9.04 -13.15 -4.07
C GLY A 44 -7.71 -13.52 -3.39
N ASP A 45 -6.63 -12.78 -3.62
CA ASP A 45 -5.33 -13.02 -2.99
C ASP A 45 -5.29 -12.43 -1.56
N ARG A 46 -5.64 -13.29 -0.59
CA ARG A 46 -5.71 -12.92 0.83
C ARG A 46 -4.36 -12.58 1.44
N GLN A 47 -3.27 -13.17 0.94
CA GLN A 47 -1.93 -12.88 1.44
C GLN A 47 -1.50 -11.47 0.99
N GLY A 48 -1.71 -11.15 -0.28
CA GLY A 48 -1.48 -9.79 -0.81
C GLY A 48 -2.32 -8.74 -0.07
N GLU A 49 -3.61 -9.02 0.15
CA GLU A 49 -4.49 -8.14 0.94
C GLU A 49 -3.94 -7.87 2.35
N GLY A 50 -3.54 -8.92 3.08
CA GLY A 50 -2.99 -8.79 4.44
C GLY A 50 -1.72 -7.94 4.49
N ASN A 51 -0.80 -8.17 3.54
CA ASN A 51 0.45 -7.41 3.46
C ASN A 51 0.20 -5.92 3.20
N VAL A 52 -0.73 -5.60 2.30
CA VAL A 52 -1.09 -4.21 1.99
C VAL A 52 -1.75 -3.53 3.19
N LEU A 53 -2.69 -4.20 3.86
CA LEU A 53 -3.37 -3.65 5.03
C LEU A 53 -2.39 -3.36 6.19
N GLY A 54 -1.41 -4.23 6.41
CA GLY A 54 -0.36 -3.99 7.42
C GLY A 54 0.45 -2.72 7.12
N ASN A 55 0.83 -2.50 5.87
CA ASN A 55 1.59 -1.32 5.47
C ASN A 55 0.75 -0.02 5.53
N LEU A 56 -0.52 -0.08 5.14
CA LEU A 56 -1.45 1.04 5.33
C LEU A 56 -1.55 1.43 6.81
N GLY A 57 -1.65 0.45 7.71
CA GLY A 57 -1.67 0.69 9.16
C GLY A 57 -0.41 1.39 9.66
N ILE A 58 0.77 0.95 9.22
CA ILE A 58 2.06 1.59 9.53
C ILE A 58 2.07 3.04 9.03
N ALA A 59 1.64 3.31 7.80
CA ALA A 59 1.62 4.68 7.29
C ALA A 59 0.65 5.60 8.01
N TYR A 60 -0.55 5.13 8.37
CA TYR A 60 -1.46 5.93 9.18
C TYR A 60 -0.88 6.23 10.57
N TYR A 61 -0.20 5.27 11.20
CA TYR A 61 0.51 5.49 12.46
C TYR A 61 1.63 6.54 12.30
N SER A 62 2.46 6.44 11.25
CA SER A 62 3.52 7.42 10.97
C SER A 62 2.97 8.82 10.70
N LEU A 63 1.91 8.94 9.90
CA LEU A 63 1.26 10.23 9.63
C LEU A 63 0.66 10.86 10.88
N GLY A 64 -0.03 10.06 11.71
CA GLY A 64 -0.57 10.53 12.98
C GLY A 64 0.52 11.02 13.93
N PHE A 65 1.66 10.33 13.97
CA PHE A 65 2.83 10.78 14.73
C PHE A 65 3.42 12.09 14.18
N THR A 66 3.59 12.21 12.86
CA THR A 66 4.12 13.44 12.23
C THR A 66 3.20 14.64 12.44
N THR A 67 1.87 14.47 12.39
CA THR A 67 0.94 15.58 12.69
C THR A 67 1.00 15.99 14.16
N ALA A 68 1.18 15.03 15.09
CA ALA A 68 1.20 15.31 16.53
C ALA A 68 2.45 16.06 17.02
N ILE A 69 3.58 15.98 16.33
CA ILE A 69 4.84 16.67 16.70
C ILE A 69 5.00 18.05 16.05
N ASN A 70 4.09 18.45 15.16
CA ASN A 70 4.13 19.72 14.44
C ASN A 70 3.24 20.81 15.08
N ILE A 71 3.03 20.74 16.41
CA ILE A 71 2.24 21.69 17.22
C ILE A 71 3.08 22.30 18.35
#